data_AF-A0AAP6MWN8-F1
#
_entry.id   AF-A0AAP6MWN8-F1
#
_cell.length_a   1.000
_cell.length_b   1.000
_cell.length_c   1.000
_cell.angle_alpha   90.00
_cell.angle_beta   90.00
_cell.angle_gamma   90.00
#
_symmetry.space_group_name_H-M   'P 1'
#
loop_
_entity.id
_entity.type
_entity.pdbx_description
1 polymer ?
#
loop_
_entity_poly.entity_id
_entity_poly.type
_entity_poly.pdbx_seq_one_letter_code
_entity_poly.pdbx_strand_id
1 'polypeptide(L)'
;MKLISRLKLLFISQRDRYYKNLRMKYAGDLKEYLPQSPCIISNNCLGGFIYQDTGYSYLSPTIGLYFFFPDYIEFLSDLENNLKLKIDFVTESKYSVGNERLKSAKHKYPVGLLGGKFEIHFLHYHSEEEAEKKWNRRVERINLANLIVIGTELDLCTKEDIEKFDNLSFKNKFFFTKLEHKLKSTIIVPEFYSNPKIGDPYRNGHVLYKYFVQQLNSQN
;
A
#
# COMPACT_ATOMS: atom_id res chain seq x y z
N MET A 1 -17.93 -25.75 20.47
CA MET A 1 -16.97 -24.64 20.22
C MET A 1 -16.03 -24.87 19.01
N LYS A 2 -15.42 -26.06 18.81
CA LYS A 2 -14.46 -26.34 17.71
C LYS A 2 -15.05 -26.39 16.28
N LEU A 3 -16.33 -26.73 16.11
CA LEU A 3 -16.96 -26.80 14.77
C LEU A 3 -17.27 -25.42 14.20
N ILE A 4 -17.78 -24.51 15.04
CA ILE A 4 -18.07 -23.11 14.68
C ILE A 4 -16.78 -22.37 14.31
N SER A 5 -15.66 -22.63 15.01
CA SER A 5 -14.37 -22.04 14.64
C SER A 5 -13.84 -22.57 13.31
N ARG A 6 -13.98 -23.88 13.04
CA ARG A 6 -13.61 -24.46 11.73
C ARG A 6 -14.44 -23.90 10.57
N LEU A 7 -15.76 -23.77 10.75
CA LEU A 7 -16.64 -23.16 9.74
C LEU A 7 -16.25 -21.70 9.48
N LYS A 8 -16.00 -20.90 10.54
CA LYS A 8 -15.51 -19.52 10.39
C LYS A 8 -14.19 -19.44 9.62
N LEU A 9 -13.24 -20.31 9.91
CA LEU A 9 -11.96 -20.38 9.19
C LEU A 9 -12.15 -20.77 7.73
N LEU A 10 -13.04 -21.71 7.44
CA LEU A 10 -13.38 -22.11 6.07
C LEU A 10 -13.99 -20.93 5.28
N PHE A 11 -14.92 -20.19 5.88
CA PHE A 11 -15.51 -19.00 5.24
C PHE A 11 -14.46 -17.91 4.96
N ILE A 12 -13.54 -17.66 5.90
CA ILE A 12 -12.44 -16.71 5.69
C ILE A 12 -11.55 -17.18 4.54
N SER A 13 -11.16 -18.45 4.52
CA SER A 13 -10.33 -19.04 3.46
C SER A 13 -11.00 -18.95 2.08
N GLN A 14 -12.30 -19.26 1.98
CA GLN A 14 -13.05 -19.13 0.74
C GLN A 14 -13.14 -17.68 0.28
N ARG A 15 -13.38 -16.74 1.20
CA ARG A 15 -13.41 -15.30 0.91
C ARG A 15 -12.05 -14.78 0.42
N ASP A 16 -10.97 -15.17 1.10
CA ASP A 16 -9.59 -14.81 0.70
C ASP A 16 -9.29 -15.34 -0.70
N ARG A 17 -9.65 -16.59 -0.98
CA ARG A 17 -9.51 -17.22 -2.31
C ARG A 17 -10.33 -16.49 -3.37
N TYR A 18 -11.56 -16.10 -3.05
CA TYR A 18 -12.43 -15.35 -3.97
C TYR A 18 -11.78 -14.04 -4.40
N TYR A 19 -11.36 -13.19 -3.44
CA TYR A 19 -10.74 -11.91 -3.77
C TYR A 19 -9.39 -12.06 -4.46
N LYS A 20 -8.60 -13.07 -4.07
CA LYS A 20 -7.37 -13.42 -4.79
C LYS A 20 -7.67 -13.78 -6.26
N ASN A 21 -8.64 -14.67 -6.51
CA ASN A 21 -9.00 -15.08 -7.87
C ASN A 21 -9.44 -13.90 -8.74
N LEU A 22 -10.13 -12.90 -8.16
CA LEU A 22 -10.47 -11.68 -8.89
C LEU A 22 -9.24 -10.87 -9.29
N ARG A 23 -8.25 -10.73 -8.39
CA ARG A 23 -6.98 -10.03 -8.69
C ARG A 23 -6.12 -10.78 -9.69
N MET A 24 -6.09 -12.12 -9.61
CA MET A 24 -5.33 -12.97 -10.52
C MET A 24 -5.73 -12.80 -11.99
N LYS A 25 -6.94 -12.31 -12.29
CA LYS A 25 -7.36 -11.97 -13.66
C LYS A 25 -6.47 -10.95 -14.36
N TYR A 26 -5.79 -10.09 -13.59
CA TYR A 26 -4.97 -8.98 -14.09
C TYR A 26 -3.49 -9.13 -13.69
N ALA A 27 -3.15 -10.10 -12.83
CA ALA A 27 -1.80 -10.26 -12.32
C ALA A 27 -0.80 -10.65 -13.42
N GLY A 28 -1.25 -11.37 -14.46
CA GLY A 28 -0.44 -11.69 -15.64
C GLY A 28 -0.04 -10.43 -16.40
N ASP A 29 -1.02 -9.59 -16.73
CA ASP A 29 -0.79 -8.31 -17.42
C ASP A 29 0.12 -7.37 -16.61
N LEU A 30 -0.10 -7.27 -15.30
CA LEU A 30 0.80 -6.49 -14.43
C LEU A 30 2.23 -7.03 -14.48
N LYS A 31 2.41 -8.35 -14.55
CA LYS A 31 3.75 -8.95 -14.66
C LYS A 31 4.40 -8.65 -16.01
N GLU A 32 3.62 -8.56 -17.07
CA GLU A 32 4.09 -8.20 -18.41
C GLU A 32 4.52 -6.74 -18.51
N TYR A 33 3.72 -5.82 -17.96
CA TYR A 33 3.96 -4.38 -18.10
C TYR A 33 4.91 -3.78 -17.05
N LEU A 34 5.05 -4.41 -15.88
CA LEU A 34 5.99 -3.93 -14.86
C LEU A 34 7.42 -4.44 -15.14
N PRO A 35 8.45 -3.74 -14.65
CA PRO A 35 9.82 -4.24 -14.70
C PRO A 35 9.95 -5.63 -14.08
N GLN A 36 10.92 -6.42 -14.55
CA GLN A 36 11.17 -7.80 -14.05
C GLN A 36 11.46 -7.87 -12.55
N SER A 37 12.00 -6.79 -11.97
CA SER A 37 12.30 -6.66 -10.54
C SER A 37 11.79 -5.32 -10.01
N PRO A 38 10.46 -5.15 -9.89
CA PRO A 38 9.89 -3.86 -9.54
C PRO A 38 10.12 -3.56 -8.06
N CYS A 39 10.54 -2.34 -7.76
CA CYS A 39 10.62 -1.82 -6.40
C CYS A 39 9.38 -0.96 -6.12
N ILE A 40 8.32 -1.57 -5.59
CA ILE A 40 7.05 -0.89 -5.35
C ILE A 40 7.02 -0.22 -3.97
N ILE A 41 6.92 1.10 -3.92
CA ILE A 41 6.64 1.89 -2.71
C ILE A 41 5.15 2.26 -2.74
N SER A 42 4.42 1.94 -1.66
CA SER A 42 2.97 2.10 -1.58
C SER A 42 2.54 2.53 -0.18
N ASN A 43 1.57 3.44 -0.07
CA ASN A 43 1.07 3.91 1.22
C ASN A 43 0.27 2.85 1.99
N ASN A 44 -0.10 1.74 1.35
CA ASN A 44 -0.82 0.64 1.98
C ASN A 44 -0.53 -0.72 1.31
N CYS A 45 -1.33 -1.72 1.70
CA CYS A 45 -1.18 -3.12 1.29
C CYS A 45 -1.31 -3.39 -0.21
N LEU A 46 -1.72 -2.43 -1.05
CA LEU A 46 -1.83 -2.63 -2.50
C LEU A 46 -0.51 -3.13 -3.11
N GLY A 47 0.61 -2.48 -2.81
CA GLY A 47 1.93 -2.92 -3.28
C GLY A 47 2.26 -4.35 -2.84
N GLY A 48 1.93 -4.71 -1.60
CA GLY A 48 2.11 -6.06 -1.07
C GLY A 48 1.30 -7.13 -1.82
N PHE A 49 0.05 -6.82 -2.19
CA PHE A 49 -0.77 -7.72 -3.01
C PHE A 49 -0.19 -7.87 -4.42
N ILE A 50 0.33 -6.78 -5.03
CA ILE A 50 0.92 -6.85 -6.37
C ILE A 50 2.10 -7.82 -6.36
N TYR A 51 3.03 -7.71 -5.39
CA TYR A 51 4.12 -8.67 -5.24
C TYR A 51 3.61 -10.12 -5.10
N GLN A 52 2.64 -10.35 -4.22
CA GLN A 52 2.12 -11.70 -3.95
C GLN A 52 1.45 -12.34 -5.16
N ASP A 53 0.63 -11.58 -5.88
CA ASP A 53 -0.18 -12.10 -6.98
C ASP A 53 0.64 -12.27 -8.28
N THR A 54 1.67 -11.45 -8.48
CA THR A 54 2.62 -11.57 -9.62
C THR A 54 3.75 -12.58 -9.39
N GLY A 55 3.98 -12.94 -8.13
CA GLY A 55 5.08 -13.82 -7.71
C GLY A 55 6.44 -13.12 -7.59
N TYR A 56 6.47 -11.77 -7.59
CA TYR A 56 7.70 -11.02 -7.36
C TYR A 56 8.20 -11.16 -5.92
N SER A 57 9.52 -11.17 -5.75
CA SER A 57 10.14 -11.04 -4.43
C SER A 57 9.93 -9.63 -3.88
N TYR A 58 9.76 -9.49 -2.57
CA TYR A 58 9.66 -8.17 -1.94
C TYR A 58 11.00 -7.40 -2.02
N LEU A 59 11.04 -6.34 -2.83
CA LEU A 59 12.19 -5.46 -3.05
C LEU A 59 12.00 -4.05 -2.46
N SER A 60 10.97 -3.88 -1.62
CA SER A 60 10.64 -2.63 -0.94
C SER A 60 10.25 -2.90 0.52
N PRO A 61 10.48 -1.96 1.45
CA PRO A 61 10.11 -2.11 2.86
C PRO A 61 8.62 -1.88 3.13
N THR A 62 7.85 -1.26 2.22
CA THR A 62 6.43 -0.88 2.42
C THR A 62 5.46 -2.06 2.23
N ILE A 63 5.72 -3.18 2.92
CA ILE A 63 4.97 -4.43 2.80
C ILE A 63 4.21 -4.70 4.08
N GLY A 64 2.91 -4.98 3.98
CA GLY A 64 2.09 -5.35 5.13
C GLY A 64 1.94 -4.23 6.18
N LEU A 65 2.07 -2.98 5.74
CA LEU A 65 1.97 -1.78 6.55
C LEU A 65 1.12 -0.74 5.83
N TYR A 66 0.74 0.32 6.55
CA TYR A 66 0.19 1.51 5.94
C TYR A 66 0.76 2.79 6.57
N PHE A 67 0.70 3.87 5.80
CA PHE A 67 0.96 5.23 6.24
C PHE A 67 -0.36 6.01 6.25
N PHE A 68 -0.49 6.96 7.18
CA PHE A 68 -1.39 8.07 6.93
C PHE A 68 -0.83 8.93 5.79
N PHE A 69 -1.71 9.43 4.94
CA PHE A 69 -1.28 10.04 3.68
C PHE A 69 -0.37 11.25 3.86
N PRO A 70 -0.60 12.16 4.84
CA PRO A 70 0.32 13.28 5.08
C PRO A 70 1.76 12.83 5.37
N ASP A 71 1.94 11.72 6.09
CA ASP A 71 3.27 11.16 6.35
C ASP A 71 3.85 10.49 5.12
N TYR A 72 3.02 9.82 4.32
CA TYR A 72 3.46 9.19 3.09
C TYR A 72 3.99 10.19 2.08
N ILE A 73 3.26 11.29 1.85
CA ILE A 73 3.65 12.29 0.87
C ILE A 73 4.95 13.00 1.28
N GLU A 74 5.12 13.25 2.58
CA GLU A 74 6.33 13.85 3.11
C GLU A 74 7.50 12.86 3.12
N PHE A 75 7.26 11.59 3.44
CA PHE A 75 8.24 10.51 3.29
C PHE A 75 8.76 10.39 1.85
N LEU A 76 7.89 10.57 0.85
CA LEU A 76 8.26 10.53 -0.56
C LEU A 76 9.09 11.74 -1.04
N SER A 77 9.04 12.87 -0.32
CA SER A 77 9.74 14.11 -0.74
C SER A 77 11.26 13.97 -0.81
N ASP A 78 11.83 13.09 0.02
CA ASP A 78 13.23 12.69 0.00
C ASP A 78 13.35 11.19 0.30
N LEU A 79 12.72 10.40 -0.58
CA LEU A 79 12.56 8.96 -0.39
C LEU A 79 13.88 8.26 -0.02
N GLU A 80 14.97 8.54 -0.75
CA GLU A 80 16.23 7.82 -0.56
C GLU A 80 16.83 8.04 0.83
N ASN A 81 16.83 9.29 1.33
CA ASN A 81 17.35 9.57 2.67
C ASN A 81 16.36 9.11 3.74
N ASN A 82 15.06 9.32 3.52
CA ASN A 82 14.03 8.96 4.49
C ASN A 82 13.99 7.44 4.75
N LEU A 83 14.24 6.61 3.73
CA LEU A 83 14.33 5.15 3.87
C LEU A 83 15.41 4.68 4.86
N LYS A 84 16.47 5.46 5.03
CA LYS A 84 17.64 5.13 5.86
C LYS A 84 17.50 5.60 7.32
N LEU A 85 16.41 6.30 7.64
CA LEU A 85 16.16 6.80 8.99
C LEU A 85 15.88 5.65 9.97
N LYS A 86 16.18 5.88 11.25
CA LYS A 86 15.88 4.96 12.34
C LYS A 86 14.36 4.89 12.58
N ILE A 87 13.85 3.72 12.94
CA ILE A 87 12.46 3.57 13.41
C ILE A 87 12.48 3.53 14.94
N ASP A 88 11.67 4.39 15.56
CA ASP A 88 11.36 4.31 16.99
C ASP A 88 9.89 3.91 17.15
N PHE A 89 9.58 2.98 18.06
CA PHE A 89 8.21 2.49 18.23
C PHE A 89 7.46 3.25 19.32
N VAL A 90 6.16 3.44 19.09
CA VAL A 90 5.25 4.18 19.97
C VAL A 90 3.99 3.37 20.23
N THR A 91 3.39 3.60 21.40
CA THR A 91 2.15 2.92 21.81
C THR A 91 0.88 3.62 21.33
N GLU A 92 1.00 4.89 20.98
CA GLU A 92 -0.11 5.74 20.52
C GLU A 92 0.24 6.32 19.15
N SER A 93 -0.78 6.41 18.30
CA SER A 93 -0.68 7.10 17.03
C SER A 93 -0.79 8.62 17.25
N LYS A 94 -0.05 9.40 16.46
CA LYS A 94 -0.20 10.86 16.41
C LYS A 94 -1.51 11.29 15.73
N TYR A 95 -2.22 10.37 15.07
CA TYR A 95 -3.53 10.62 14.47
C TYR A 95 -4.64 10.02 15.35
N SER A 96 -5.68 10.81 15.63
CA SER A 96 -6.84 10.38 16.43
C SER A 96 -7.50 9.11 15.86
N VAL A 97 -7.72 9.08 14.54
CA VAL A 97 -8.25 7.91 13.82
C VAL A 97 -7.31 6.70 13.89
N GLY A 98 -6.00 6.92 14.01
CA GLY A 98 -5.03 5.84 14.23
C GLY A 98 -5.21 5.19 15.60
N ASN A 99 -5.40 6.00 16.64
CA ASN A 99 -5.70 5.51 17.99
C ASN A 99 -7.03 4.75 18.05
N GLU A 100 -8.06 5.20 17.35
CA GLU A 100 -9.33 4.48 17.22
C GLU A 100 -9.16 3.11 16.54
N ARG A 101 -8.33 3.05 15.49
CA ARG A 101 -7.99 1.79 14.80
C ARG A 101 -7.21 0.84 15.69
N LEU A 102 -6.26 1.34 16.50
CA LEU A 102 -5.52 0.51 17.45
C LEU A 102 -6.46 -0.10 18.51
N LYS A 103 -7.39 0.69 19.05
CA LYS A 103 -8.40 0.22 20.02
C LYS A 103 -9.33 -0.85 19.45
N SER A 104 -9.69 -0.74 18.17
CA SER A 104 -10.62 -1.64 17.50
C SER A 104 -9.94 -2.77 16.69
N ALA A 105 -8.61 -2.83 16.70
CA ALA A 105 -7.86 -3.81 15.94
C ALA A 105 -8.12 -5.24 16.45
N LYS A 106 -8.21 -6.19 15.51
CA LYS A 106 -8.39 -7.62 15.84
C LYS A 106 -7.16 -8.25 16.50
N HIS A 107 -6.00 -7.66 16.25
CA HIS A 107 -4.71 -8.07 16.77
C HIS A 107 -3.87 -6.82 17.01
N LYS A 108 -2.99 -6.88 18.02
CA LYS A 108 -2.00 -5.83 18.24
C LYS A 108 -0.97 -5.86 17.13
N TYR A 109 -0.49 -4.68 16.75
CA TYR A 109 0.56 -4.53 15.76
C TYR A 109 1.43 -3.30 16.12
N PRO A 110 2.70 -3.26 15.72
CA PRO A 110 3.59 -2.14 16.02
C PRO A 110 3.22 -0.85 15.29
N VAL A 111 3.41 0.30 15.95
CA VAL A 111 3.40 1.63 15.33
C VAL A 111 4.77 2.23 15.48
N GLY A 112 5.39 2.60 14.36
CA GLY A 112 6.73 3.18 14.33
C GLY A 112 6.73 4.61 13.81
N LEU A 113 7.60 5.45 14.35
CA LEU A 113 7.97 6.75 13.85
C LEU A 113 9.34 6.64 13.17
N LEU A 114 9.35 6.65 11.84
CA LEU A 114 10.56 6.70 11.04
C LEU A 114 11.16 8.11 11.11
N GLY A 115 12.40 8.21 11.58
CA GLY A 115 13.10 9.47 11.84
C GLY A 115 12.41 10.36 12.89
N GLY A 116 11.62 9.77 13.80
CA GLY A 116 10.81 10.52 14.76
C GLY A 116 9.67 11.32 14.12
N LYS A 117 9.37 11.08 12.83
CA LYS A 117 8.49 11.95 12.03
C LYS A 117 7.38 11.19 11.32
N PHE A 118 7.71 10.20 10.49
CA PHE A 118 6.73 9.52 9.64
C PHE A 118 6.14 8.33 10.37
N GLU A 119 4.84 8.36 10.64
CA GLU A 119 4.15 7.28 11.32
C GLU A 119 3.80 6.14 10.35
N ILE A 120 4.17 4.92 10.76
CA ILE A 120 4.00 3.69 10.01
C ILE A 120 3.27 2.69 10.90
N HIS A 121 2.13 2.22 10.43
CA HIS A 121 1.37 1.16 11.09
C HIS A 121 1.73 -0.20 10.47
N PHE A 122 2.47 -1.01 11.20
CA PHE A 122 2.96 -2.32 10.76
C PHE A 122 1.89 -3.41 10.92
N LEU A 123 0.76 -3.23 10.23
CA LEU A 123 -0.47 -4.01 10.41
C LEU A 123 -0.30 -5.55 10.36
N HIS A 124 0.68 -6.07 9.62
CA HIS A 124 0.92 -7.50 9.45
C HIS A 124 2.18 -8.03 10.17
N TYR A 125 2.59 -7.36 11.25
CA TYR A 125 3.76 -7.72 12.05
C TYR A 125 3.35 -7.99 13.49
N HIS A 126 4.03 -8.94 14.13
CA HIS A 126 3.72 -9.40 15.49
C HIS A 126 4.47 -8.62 16.55
N SER A 127 5.67 -8.11 16.24
CA SER A 127 6.52 -7.38 17.18
C SER A 127 7.28 -6.24 16.51
N GLU A 128 7.70 -5.29 17.33
CA GLU A 128 8.58 -4.17 16.96
C GLU A 128 9.89 -4.69 16.33
N GLU A 129 10.51 -5.70 16.96
CA GLU A 129 11.70 -6.37 16.43
C GLU A 129 11.47 -6.97 15.03
N GLU A 130 10.32 -7.63 14.80
CA GLU A 130 9.98 -8.17 13.49
C GLU A 130 9.83 -7.06 12.44
N ALA A 131 9.17 -5.96 12.81
CA ALA A 131 8.96 -4.80 11.96
C ALA A 131 10.29 -4.15 11.57
N GLU A 132 11.13 -3.81 12.54
CA GLU A 132 12.43 -3.17 12.32
C GLU A 132 13.37 -4.05 11.49
N LYS A 133 13.52 -5.33 11.87
CA LYS A 133 14.41 -6.26 11.15
C LYS A 133 13.99 -6.43 9.70
N LYS A 134 12.68 -6.54 9.43
CA LYS A 134 12.17 -6.69 8.06
C LYS A 134 12.24 -5.38 7.28
N TRP A 135 12.05 -4.22 7.92
CA TRP A 135 12.21 -2.91 7.30
C TRP A 135 13.66 -2.74 6.82
N ASN A 136 14.63 -2.81 7.74
CA ASN A 136 16.05 -2.61 7.46
C ASN A 136 16.56 -3.56 6.37
N ARG A 137 16.28 -4.87 6.49
CA ARG A 137 16.66 -5.88 5.48
C ARG A 137 16.05 -5.61 4.09
N ARG A 138 14.89 -4.96 4.01
CA ARG A 138 14.23 -4.65 2.72
C ARG A 138 14.67 -3.31 2.16
N VAL A 139 15.05 -2.35 2.99
CA VAL A 139 15.71 -1.11 2.56
C VAL A 139 16.98 -1.43 1.78
N GLU A 140 17.78 -2.41 2.25
CA GLU A 140 18.99 -2.90 1.56
C GLU A 140 18.74 -3.45 0.14
N ARG A 141 17.50 -3.78 -0.23
CA ARG A 141 17.13 -4.40 -1.51
C ARG A 141 16.56 -3.41 -2.52
N ILE A 142 16.40 -2.15 -2.11
CA ILE A 142 15.76 -1.15 -2.93
C ILE A 142 16.59 -0.93 -4.19
N ASN A 143 15.90 -1.00 -5.33
CA ASN A 143 16.46 -0.65 -6.62
C ASN A 143 15.70 0.55 -7.18
N LEU A 144 16.29 1.73 -7.03
CA LEU A 144 15.68 2.98 -7.48
C LEU A 144 15.49 3.05 -9.01
N ALA A 145 16.27 2.29 -9.78
CA ALA A 145 16.12 2.24 -11.24
C ALA A 145 14.80 1.60 -11.68
N ASN A 146 14.26 0.68 -10.87
CA ASN A 146 13.00 -0.02 -11.12
C ASN A 146 11.89 0.43 -10.15
N LEU A 147 12.00 1.65 -9.63
CA LEU A 147 11.05 2.20 -8.67
C LEU A 147 9.68 2.41 -9.32
N ILE A 148 8.63 1.99 -8.61
CA ILE A 148 7.23 2.29 -8.90
C ILE A 148 6.62 2.85 -7.63
N VAL A 149 6.13 4.08 -7.69
CA VAL A 149 5.50 4.74 -6.54
C VAL A 149 3.98 4.71 -6.73
N ILE A 150 3.28 4.14 -5.75
CA ILE A 150 1.82 4.01 -5.77
C ILE A 150 1.23 4.81 -4.62
N GLY A 151 0.23 5.64 -4.93
CA GLY A 151 -0.63 6.28 -3.95
C GLY A 151 -2.08 5.87 -4.14
N THR A 152 -2.84 5.80 -3.05
CA THR A 152 -4.31 5.67 -3.10
C THR A 152 -4.94 6.73 -2.21
N GLU A 153 -6.07 7.30 -2.63
CA GLU A 153 -6.89 8.27 -1.88
C GLU A 153 -7.55 7.63 -0.63
N LEU A 154 -6.74 7.32 0.37
CA LEU A 154 -7.12 6.74 1.66
C LEU A 154 -6.36 7.43 2.80
N ASP A 155 -6.80 7.18 4.04
CA ASP A 155 -6.01 7.49 5.23
C ASP A 155 -5.62 8.98 5.37
N LEU A 156 -6.64 9.85 5.39
CA LEU A 156 -6.53 11.30 5.52
C LEU A 156 -5.95 12.03 4.29
N CYS A 157 -5.85 11.35 3.15
CA CYS A 157 -5.49 11.97 1.88
C CYS A 157 -6.46 13.12 1.54
N THR A 158 -5.90 14.29 1.25
CA THR A 158 -6.61 15.47 0.75
C THR A 158 -6.35 15.66 -0.74
N LYS A 159 -7.16 16.50 -1.39
CA LYS A 159 -6.92 16.89 -2.80
C LYS A 159 -5.53 17.53 -2.99
N GLU A 160 -5.09 18.35 -2.05
CA GLU A 160 -3.76 18.99 -2.08
C GLU A 160 -2.64 17.94 -2.07
N ASP A 161 -2.81 16.85 -1.30
CA ASP A 161 -1.81 15.78 -1.26
C ASP A 161 -1.70 15.03 -2.60
N ILE A 162 -2.80 14.92 -3.34
CA ILE A 162 -2.82 14.33 -4.68
C ILE A 162 -2.06 15.23 -5.67
N GLU A 163 -2.24 16.54 -5.58
CA GLU A 163 -1.50 17.53 -6.37
C GLU A 163 0.00 17.50 -6.03
N LYS A 164 0.36 17.40 -4.74
CA LYS A 164 1.75 17.19 -4.30
C LYS A 164 2.33 15.90 -4.87
N PHE A 165 1.57 14.81 -4.85
CA PHE A 165 2.01 13.53 -5.40
C PHE A 165 2.30 13.61 -6.90
N ASP A 166 1.43 14.30 -7.65
CA ASP A 166 1.62 14.49 -9.10
C ASP A 166 2.90 15.26 -9.45
N ASN A 167 3.28 16.19 -8.58
CA ASN A 167 4.47 17.02 -8.74
C ASN A 167 5.79 16.33 -8.34
N LEU A 168 5.75 15.15 -7.72
CA LEU A 168 6.97 14.41 -7.37
C LEU A 168 7.75 14.01 -8.64
N SER A 169 9.08 14.02 -8.60
CA SER A 169 9.95 13.77 -9.75
C SER A 169 10.08 12.29 -10.15
N PHE A 170 9.33 11.38 -9.53
CA PHE A 170 9.35 9.96 -9.88
C PHE A 170 8.85 9.73 -11.32
N LYS A 171 9.62 8.96 -12.09
CA LYS A 171 9.29 8.57 -13.46
C LYS A 171 8.02 7.71 -13.51
N ASN A 172 7.99 6.65 -12.71
CA ASN A 172 6.85 5.73 -12.64
C ASN A 172 6.10 5.97 -11.33
N LYS A 173 5.09 6.84 -11.37
CA LYS A 173 4.21 7.10 -10.24
C LYS A 173 2.74 7.07 -10.64
N PHE A 174 1.92 6.42 -9.83
CA PHE A 174 0.53 6.14 -10.13
C PHE A 174 -0.33 6.40 -8.89
N PHE A 175 -1.39 7.19 -9.07
CA PHE A 175 -2.24 7.61 -7.97
C PHE A 175 -3.70 7.19 -8.20
N PHE A 176 -4.21 6.23 -7.43
CA PHE A 176 -5.60 5.79 -7.54
C PHE A 176 -6.52 6.76 -6.80
N THR A 177 -7.48 7.34 -7.53
CA THR A 177 -8.42 8.32 -7.00
C THR A 177 -9.80 8.16 -7.61
N LYS A 178 -10.82 8.62 -6.88
CA LYS A 178 -12.18 8.80 -7.41
C LYS A 178 -12.45 10.25 -7.84
N LEU A 179 -11.47 11.14 -7.72
CA LEU A 179 -11.61 12.52 -8.17
C LEU A 179 -11.65 12.58 -9.71
N GLU A 180 -12.59 13.34 -10.24
CA GLU A 180 -12.74 13.53 -11.68
C GLU A 180 -11.64 14.41 -12.29
N HIS A 181 -10.91 15.16 -11.45
CA HIS A 181 -9.82 16.01 -11.91
C HIS A 181 -8.60 15.17 -12.32
N LYS A 182 -8.35 15.12 -13.62
CA LYS A 182 -7.26 14.33 -14.20
C LYS A 182 -5.92 15.06 -14.09
N LEU A 183 -5.01 14.47 -13.32
CA LEU A 183 -3.59 14.81 -13.27
C LEU A 183 -2.77 13.76 -14.04
N LYS A 184 -1.46 13.97 -14.20
CA LYS A 184 -0.61 13.09 -15.02
C LYS A 184 -0.43 11.71 -14.41
N SER A 185 -0.30 11.66 -13.09
CA SER A 185 -0.10 10.44 -12.30
C SER A 185 -1.40 9.75 -11.89
N THR A 186 -2.55 10.42 -12.01
CA THR A 186 -3.82 9.89 -11.50
C THR A 186 -4.43 8.82 -12.39
N ILE A 187 -4.81 7.72 -11.77
CA ILE A 187 -5.67 6.66 -12.31
C ILE A 187 -7.05 6.86 -11.67
N ILE A 188 -7.99 7.35 -12.48
CA ILE A 188 -9.38 7.56 -12.06
C ILE A 188 -10.10 6.21 -12.08
N VAL A 189 -10.81 5.90 -11.01
CA VAL A 189 -11.55 4.63 -10.86
C VAL A 189 -13.06 4.91 -10.68
N PRO A 190 -13.82 4.97 -11.78
CA PRO A 190 -15.24 5.36 -11.76
C PRO A 190 -16.14 4.48 -10.90
N GLU A 191 -15.80 3.21 -10.71
CA GLU A 191 -16.55 2.27 -9.85
C GLU A 191 -16.64 2.74 -8.38
N PHE A 192 -15.85 3.73 -7.98
CA PHE A 192 -15.88 4.29 -6.62
C PHE A 192 -16.44 5.71 -6.52
N TYR A 193 -17.01 6.30 -7.57
CA TYR A 193 -17.62 7.63 -7.51
C TYR A 193 -18.72 7.73 -6.44
N SER A 194 -19.60 6.73 -6.39
CA SER A 194 -20.68 6.66 -5.39
C SER A 194 -20.22 6.16 -4.03
N ASN A 195 -18.94 5.77 -3.89
CA ASN A 195 -18.42 5.21 -2.65
C ASN A 195 -17.77 6.31 -1.79
N PRO A 196 -17.79 6.17 -0.46
CA PRO A 196 -17.11 7.12 0.42
C PRO A 196 -15.58 7.17 0.19
N LYS A 197 -14.99 6.10 -0.36
CA LYS A 197 -13.54 5.96 -0.59
C LYS A 197 -13.24 5.09 -1.82
N ILE A 198 -12.00 5.17 -2.33
CA ILE A 198 -11.42 4.46 -3.50
C ILE A 198 -11.34 2.91 -3.36
N GLY A 199 -12.08 2.32 -2.42
CA GLY A 199 -12.06 0.89 -2.11
C GLY A 199 -10.82 0.44 -1.32
N ASP A 200 -10.89 -0.70 -0.60
CA ASP A 200 -9.72 -1.26 0.09
C ASP A 200 -8.94 -2.24 -0.83
N PRO A 201 -7.60 -2.31 -0.75
CA PRO A 201 -6.79 -3.18 -1.61
C PRO A 201 -7.12 -4.68 -1.50
N TYR A 202 -7.65 -5.14 -0.36
CA TYR A 202 -7.93 -6.56 -0.16
C TYR A 202 -9.20 -6.99 -0.90
N ARG A 203 -10.32 -6.28 -0.73
CA ARG A 203 -11.61 -6.61 -1.40
C ARG A 203 -11.67 -6.09 -2.83
N ASN A 204 -11.15 -4.89 -3.04
CA ASN A 204 -11.33 -4.13 -4.28
C ASN A 204 -10.05 -4.04 -5.13
N GLY A 205 -8.95 -4.70 -4.72
CA GLY A 205 -7.69 -4.67 -5.46
C GLY A 205 -7.82 -5.11 -6.92
N HIS A 206 -8.80 -5.95 -7.26
CA HIS A 206 -9.05 -6.37 -8.64
C HIS A 206 -9.56 -5.22 -9.52
N VAL A 207 -10.35 -4.29 -8.96
CA VAL A 207 -10.77 -3.07 -9.66
C VAL A 207 -9.55 -2.16 -9.84
N LEU A 208 -8.74 -1.98 -8.79
CA LEU A 208 -7.52 -1.17 -8.89
C LEU A 208 -6.54 -1.76 -9.94
N TYR A 209 -6.38 -3.09 -9.99
CA TYR A 209 -5.52 -3.76 -10.98
C TYR A 209 -6.03 -3.55 -12.40
N LYS A 210 -7.35 -3.67 -12.64
CA LYS A 210 -7.96 -3.41 -13.95
C LYS A 210 -7.53 -2.05 -14.50
N TYR A 211 -7.68 -0.99 -13.71
CA TYR A 211 -7.30 0.36 -14.15
C TYR A 211 -5.79 0.56 -14.20
N PHE A 212 -5.03 -0.13 -13.35
CA PHE A 212 -3.57 -0.07 -13.41
C PHE A 212 -3.04 -0.66 -14.71
N VAL A 213 -3.54 -1.84 -15.09
CA VAL A 213 -3.22 -2.51 -16.36
C VAL A 213 -3.57 -1.62 -17.55
N GLN A 214 -4.76 -1.00 -17.55
CA GLN A 214 -5.17 -0.08 -18.60
C GLN A 214 -4.22 1.13 -18.70
N GLN A 215 -3.83 1.70 -17.56
CA GLN A 215 -2.90 2.82 -17.53
C GLN A 215 -1.52 2.44 -18.06
N LEU A 216 -0.99 1.28 -17.67
CA LEU A 216 0.32 0.79 -18.13
C LEU A 216 0.31 0.48 -19.63
N ASN A 217 -0.75 -0.17 -20.13
CA ASN A 217 -0.91 -0.45 -21.55
C ASN A 217 -0.96 0.83 -22.39
N SER A 218 -1.50 1.93 -21.86
CA SER A 218 -1.54 3.22 -22.59
C SER A 218 -0.18 3.93 -22.68
N GLN A 219 0.84 3.46 -21.94
CA GLN A 219 2.18 4.03 -21.90
C GLN A 219 3.21 3.23 -22.73
N ASN A 220 2.85 2.03 -23.19
CA ASN A 220 3.66 1.17 -24.07
C ASN A 220 3.29 1.39 -25.54
#